data_AF-F3FVB5-F1
#
_entry.id   AF-F3FVB5-F1
#
_cell.length_a   1.000
_cell.length_b   1.000
_cell.length_c   1.000
_cell.angle_alpha   90.00
_cell.angle_beta   90.00
_cell.angle_gamma   90.00
#
_symmetry.space_group_name_H-M   'P 1'
#
loop_
_entity.id
_entity.type
_entity.pdbx_description
1 polymer ?
#
loop_
_entity_poly.entity_id
_entity_poly.type
_entity_poly.pdbx_seq_one_letter_code
_entity_poly.pdbx_strand_id
1 'polypeptide(L)' 'MSRFLKLADSQRAHITSLRIAIVLLALINAGLGVGWWSAPKQMTVHVPPDLRSGSTRLWWDIPPQSVYTFGLYIFQ' A
#
# COMPACT_ATOMS: atom_id res chain seq x y z
N MET A 1 -29.27 26.44 -34.79
CA MET A 1 -28.05 26.23 -33.96
C MET A 1 -26.89 25.93 -34.90
N SER A 2 -25.80 26.69 -34.87
CA SER A 2 -24.69 26.55 -35.84
C SER A 2 -23.83 25.30 -35.56
N ARG A 3 -23.26 24.70 -36.61
CA ARG A 3 -22.39 23.50 -36.54
C ARG A 3 -21.18 23.69 -35.62
N PHE A 4 -20.66 24.91 -35.55
CA PHE A 4 -19.52 25.28 -34.70
C PHE A 4 -19.84 25.18 -33.20
N LEU A 5 -21.05 25.57 -32.79
CA LEU A 5 -21.46 25.46 -31.38
C LEU A 5 -21.55 24.00 -30.92
N LYS A 6 -22.09 23.11 -31.77
CA LYS A 6 -22.16 21.67 -31.48
C LYS A 6 -20.77 21.03 -31.29
N LEU A 7 -19.80 21.42 -32.11
CA LEU A 7 -18.42 20.93 -32.00
C LEU A 7 -17.73 21.42 -30.73
N ALA A 8 -17.96 22.68 -30.35
CA ALA A 8 -17.44 23.23 -29.09
C ALA A 8 -18.04 22.50 -27.87
N ASP A 9 -19.35 22.23 -27.89
CA ASP A 9 -20.02 21.51 -26.82
C ASP A 9 -19.55 20.05 -26.68
N SER A 10 -19.33 19.34 -27.80
CA SER A 10 -18.83 17.96 -27.76
C SER A 10 -17.40 17.89 -27.21
N GLN A 11 -16.54 18.83 -27.58
CA GLN A 11 -15.19 18.93 -27.04
C GLN A 11 -15.21 19.24 -25.54
N ARG A 12 -16.07 20.17 -25.10
CA ARG A 12 -16.20 20.53 -23.69
C ARG A 12 -16.72 19.35 -22.85
N ALA A 13 -17.69 18.61 -23.37
CA ALA A 13 -18.19 17.39 -22.74
C ALA A 13 -17.08 16.34 -22.61
N HIS A 14 -16.27 16.15 -23.65
CA HIS A 14 -15.15 15.21 -23.61
C HIS A 14 -14.05 15.62 -22.62
N ILE A 15 -13.68 16.91 -22.58
CA ILE A 15 -12.72 17.42 -21.60
C ILE A 15 -13.27 17.23 -20.17
N THR A 16 -14.57 17.44 -19.99
CA THR A 16 -15.22 17.24 -18.68
C THR A 16 -15.19 15.77 -18.28
N SER A 17 -15.46 14.83 -19.19
CA SER A 17 -15.39 13.40 -18.90
C SER A 17 -13.96 12.95 -18.57
N LEU A 18 -12.96 13.44 -19.29
CA LEU A 18 -11.55 13.19 -18.98
C LEU A 18 -11.15 13.71 -17.60
N ARG A 19 -11.60 14.92 -17.22
CA ARG A 19 -11.35 15.47 -15.88
C ARG A 19 -11.95 14.60 -14.78
N ILE A 20 -13.20 14.16 -14.96
CA ILE A 20 -13.87 13.26 -14.01
C ILE A 20 -13.08 11.95 -13.88
N ALA A 21 -12.65 11.36 -15.00
CA ALA A 21 -11.85 10.13 -15.00
C ALA A 21 -10.53 10.30 -14.23
N ILE A 22 -9.83 11.42 -14.43
CA ILE A 22 -8.58 11.74 -13.71
C ILE A 22 -8.82 11.85 -12.20
N VAL A 23 -9.87 12.57 -11.77
CA VAL A 23 -10.19 12.69 -10.34
C VAL A 23 -10.50 11.32 -9.73
N LEU A 24 -11.26 10.49 -10.45
CA LEU A 24 -11.64 9.16 -9.97
C LEU A 24 -10.40 8.25 -9.82
N LEU A 25 -9.49 8.27 -10.81
CA LEU A 25 -8.21 7.56 -10.73
C LEU A 25 -7.32 8.08 -9.60
N ALA A 26 -7.29 9.39 -9.35
CA ALA A 26 -6.53 9.96 -8.25
C ALA A 26 -7.07 9.48 -6.89
N LEU A 27 -8.39 9.43 -6.71
CA LEU A 27 -9.02 8.92 -5.50
C LEU A 27 -8.71 7.43 -5.27
N ILE A 28 -8.76 6.61 -6.33
CA ILE A 28 -8.40 5.19 -6.24
C ILE A 28 -6.93 5.04 -5.82
N ASN A 29 -6.00 5.76 -6.46
CA ASN A 29 -4.59 5.69 -6.11
C ASN A 29 -4.33 6.15 -4.67
N ALA A 30 -5.00 7.21 -4.21
CA ALA A 30 -4.90 7.65 -2.82
C ALA A 30 -5.40 6.56 -1.85
N GLY A 31 -6.52 5.91 -2.15
CA GLY A 31 -7.05 4.80 -1.36
C GLY A 31 -6.09 3.61 -1.29
N LEU A 32 -5.51 3.21 -2.43
CA LEU A 32 -4.50 2.15 -2.48
C LEU A 32 -3.24 2.52 -1.71
N GLY A 33 -2.76 3.77 -1.81
CA GLY A 33 -1.61 4.26 -1.06
C GLY A 33 -1.84 4.23 0.46
N VAL A 34 -3.00 4.65 0.93
CA VAL A 34 -3.39 4.58 2.34
C VAL A 34 -3.50 3.11 2.80
N GLY A 35 -4.07 2.24 1.98
CA GLY A 35 -4.15 0.80 2.24
C GLY A 35 -2.76 0.18 2.38
N TRP A 36 -1.85 0.46 1.43
CA TRP A 36 -0.48 -0.03 1.45
C TRP A 36 0.30 0.43 2.69
N TRP A 37 0.14 1.69 3.09
CA TRP A 37 0.78 2.22 4.29
C TRP A 37 0.23 1.62 5.59
N SER A 38 -1.05 1.22 5.60
CA SER A 38 -1.72 0.70 6.79
C SER A 38 -1.57 -0.82 6.94
N ALA A 39 -1.49 -1.57 5.83
CA ALA A 39 -1.37 -3.02 5.80
C ALA A 39 -0.24 -3.60 6.68
N PRO A 40 1.00 -3.08 6.66
CA PRO A 40 2.08 -3.67 7.45
C PRO A 40 1.97 -3.39 8.95
N LYS A 41 1.16 -2.41 9.40
CA LYS A 41 1.08 -1.99 10.82
C LYS A 41 0.37 -2.99 11.73
N GLN A 42 -0.35 -3.97 11.16
CA GLN A 42 -1.12 -4.95 11.94
C GLN A 42 -0.86 -6.39 11.49
N MET A 43 0.20 -6.63 10.72
CA MET A 43 0.55 -7.97 10.28
C MET A 43 1.19 -8.75 11.44
N THR A 44 0.37 -9.53 12.14
CA THR A 44 0.81 -10.53 13.12
C THR A 44 1.09 -11.84 12.42
N VAL A 45 2.34 -12.32 12.48
CA VAL A 45 2.71 -13.62 11.92
C VAL A 45 2.41 -14.70 12.96
N HIS A 46 1.53 -15.64 12.63
CA HIS A 46 1.31 -16.84 13.44
C HIS A 46 2.32 -17.90 13.04
N VAL A 47 3.49 -17.85 13.69
CA VAL A 47 4.42 -18.97 13.66
C VAL A 47 3.84 -20.04 14.58
N PRO A 48 3.56 -21.27 14.09
CA PRO A 48 3.11 -22.34 14.96
C PRO A 48 4.15 -22.50 16.08
N PRO A 49 3.69 -22.60 17.34
CA PRO A 49 4.60 -22.71 18.46
C PRO A 49 5.42 -23.98 18.27
N ASP A 50 6.69 -23.83 17.90
CA ASP A 50 7.66 -24.86 18.24
C ASP A 50 7.58 -25.01 19.75
N LEU A 51 7.56 -26.24 20.26
CA LEU A 51 7.24 -26.60 21.66
C LEU A 51 8.26 -26.02 22.69
N ARG A 52 9.11 -25.09 22.26
CA ARG A 52 10.05 -24.28 23.06
C ARG A 52 9.80 -22.76 23.03
N SER A 53 9.08 -22.20 22.05
CA SER A 53 8.91 -20.73 21.97
C SER A 53 7.76 -20.32 21.06
N GLY A 54 6.53 -20.52 21.53
CA GLY A 54 5.37 -19.88 20.93
C GLY A 54 5.43 -18.37 21.13
N SER A 55 5.71 -17.62 20.06
CA SER A 55 5.65 -16.17 20.10
C SER A 55 4.92 -15.67 18.87
N THR A 56 3.68 -15.24 19.07
CA THR A 56 3.05 -14.29 18.15
C THR A 56 3.85 -13.00 18.22
N ARG A 57 4.47 -12.59 17.10
CA ARG A 57 5.27 -11.36 17.02
C ARG A 57 4.87 -10.53 15.81
N LEU A 58 5.09 -9.23 15.96
CA LEU A 58 5.02 -8.28 14.86
C LEU A 58 6.20 -8.56 13.94
N TRP A 59 6.01 -8.47 12.62
CA TRP A 59 7.08 -8.82 11.65
C TRP A 59 8.32 -7.91 11.74
N TRP A 60 8.17 -6.71 12.32
CA TRP A 60 9.25 -5.74 12.52
C TRP A 60 9.94 -5.86 13.89
N ASP A 61 9.51 -6.80 14.74
CA ASP A 61 10.12 -6.99 16.05
C ASP A 61 11.35 -7.90 15.92
N ILE A 62 12.54 -7.30 16.03
CA ILE A 62 13.82 -7.99 15.90
C ILE A 62 14.25 -8.48 17.29
N PRO A 63 14.29 -9.80 17.54
CA PRO A 63 14.63 -10.29 18.85
C PRO A 63 16.09 -10.00 19.21
N PRO A 64 16.38 -9.51 20.43
CA PRO A 64 17.75 -9.23 20.87
C PRO A 64 18.65 -10.45 20.75
N GLN A 65 18.14 -11.66 21.03
CA GLN A 65 18.92 -12.89 20.85
C GLN A 65 19.48 -13.04 19.44
N SER A 66 18.74 -12.68 18.37
CA SER A 66 19.21 -12.78 16.98
C SER A 66 20.36 -11.85 16.67
N VAL A 67 20.41 -10.68 17.31
CA VAL A 67 21.53 -9.72 17.18
C VAL A 67 22.79 -10.33 17.81
N TYR A 68 22.64 -10.96 18.98
CA TYR A 68 23.75 -11.61 19.66
C TYR A 68 24.23 -12.88 18.94
N THR A 69 23.34 -13.72 18.39
CA THR A 69 23.76 -14.89 17.59
C THR A 69 24.46 -14.49 16.29
N PHE A 70 24.00 -13.43 15.61
CA PHE A 70 24.66 -12.93 14.40
C PHE A 70 26.07 -12.42 14.70
N GLY A 71 26.22 -11.61 15.75
CA GLY A 71 27.53 -11.12 16.18
C GLY A 71 28.49 -12.26 16.52
N LEU A 72 28.03 -13.23 17.30
CA LEU A 72 28.84 -14.42 17.62
C LEU A 72 29.23 -15.19 16.35
N TYR A 73 28.29 -15.38 15.40
CA TYR A 73 28.53 -16.13 14.17
C TYR A 73 29.59 -15.49 13.25
N ILE A 74 29.66 -14.16 13.19
CA ILE A 74 30.63 -13.47 12.33
C ILE A 74 32.05 -13.51 12.90
N PHE A 75 32.19 -13.50 14.22
CA PHE A 75 33.49 -13.33 14.89
C PHE A 75 34.03 -14.61 15.52
N GLN A 76 33.44 -15.78 15.21
CA GLN A 76 33.94 -17.11 15.58
C GLN A 76 34.71 -17.77 14.45
#